data_AF-A0A0M2Y213-F1
#
_entry.id   AF-A0A0M2Y213-F1
#
_cell.length_a   1.000
_cell.length_b   1.000
_cell.length_c   1.000
_cell.angle_alpha   90.00
_cell.angle_beta   90.00
_cell.angle_gamma   90.00
#
_symmetry.space_group_name_H-M   'P 1'
#
loop_
_entity.id
_entity.type
_entity.pdbx_description
1 polymer ?
#
loop_
_entity_poly.entity_id
_entity_poly.type
_entity_poly.pdbx_seq_one_letter_code
_entity_poly.pdbx_strand_id
1 'polypeptide(L)'
;MSDFIALLQYRTTQEGGRKTPAFSKYRLQIKFDFDEMQTSGEQTFIDKDTVYPGEEVKAAIRLAGVIYFRGRLAEGMLFEFGEAPV
;
A
#
# COMPACT_ATOMS: atom_id res chain seq x y z
N MET A 1 -1.88 13.98 -6.84
CA MET A 1 -3.22 13.40 -7.02
C MET A 1 -3.11 11.92 -6.67
N SER A 2 -3.98 11.43 -5.80
CA SER A 2 -4.10 10.01 -5.45
C SER A 2 -5.04 9.32 -6.43
N ASP A 3 -4.83 8.02 -6.64
CA ASP A 3 -5.67 7.18 -7.50
C ASP A 3 -6.84 6.57 -6.71
N PHE A 4 -6.64 6.22 -5.43
CA PHE A 4 -7.68 5.73 -4.52
C PHE A 4 -7.30 5.93 -3.06
N ILE A 5 -8.26 5.68 -2.15
CA ILE A 5 -8.05 5.62 -0.70
C ILE A 5 -8.26 4.17 -0.25
N ALA A 6 -7.41 3.68 0.63
CA ALA A 6 -7.50 2.33 1.18
C ALA A 6 -7.25 2.34 2.70
N LEU A 7 -7.80 1.32 3.35
CA LEU A 7 -7.45 0.95 4.72
C LEU A 7 -6.29 -0.05 4.65
N LEU A 8 -5.15 0.31 5.22
CA LEU A 8 -3.95 -0.49 5.22
C LEU A 8 -3.75 -1.13 6.59
N GLN A 9 -3.69 -2.46 6.62
CA GLN A 9 -3.28 -3.21 7.79
C GLN A 9 -1.81 -3.58 7.65
N TYR A 10 -0.94 -3.01 8.50
CA TYR A 10 0.45 -3.40 8.55
C TYR A 10 0.60 -4.71 9.34
N ARG A 11 1.38 -5.65 8.83
CA ARG A 11 1.76 -6.85 9.58
C ARG A 11 2.58 -6.47 10.81
N THR A 12 2.40 -7.21 11.90
CA THR A 12 3.28 -7.13 13.06
C THR A 12 4.69 -7.62 12.70
N THR A 13 5.68 -7.28 13.53
CA THR A 13 7.05 -7.82 13.37
C THR A 13 7.06 -9.34 13.42
N GLN A 14 6.22 -9.95 14.25
CA GLN A 14 6.11 -11.40 14.44
C GLN A 14 5.54 -12.11 13.20
N GLU A 15 4.66 -11.44 12.45
CA GLU A 15 4.09 -11.93 11.19
C GLU A 15 5.00 -11.68 9.98
N GLY A 16 6.27 -11.30 10.22
CA GLY A 16 7.23 -10.98 9.16
C GLY A 16 7.03 -9.58 8.56
N GLY A 17 6.32 -8.69 9.25
CA GLY A 17 6.21 -7.28 8.90
C GLY A 17 7.50 -6.49 9.17
N ARG A 18 7.39 -5.17 9.08
CA ARG A 18 8.53 -4.27 9.32
C ARG A 18 8.98 -4.34 10.78
N LYS A 19 10.28 -4.12 11.02
CA LYS A 19 10.85 -3.92 12.38
C LYS A 19 10.80 -2.48 12.85
N THR A 20 10.65 -1.55 11.92
CA THR A 20 10.63 -0.09 12.14
C THR A 20 9.34 0.49 11.57
N PRO A 21 8.90 1.66 12.07
CA PRO A 21 7.72 2.31 11.52
C PRO A 21 7.88 2.64 10.03
N ALA A 22 6.75 2.74 9.35
CA ALA A 22 6.64 3.35 8.03
C ALA A 22 6.28 4.83 8.18
N PHE A 23 6.75 5.66 7.25
CA PHE A 23 6.47 7.09 7.23
C PHE A 23 5.57 7.43 6.05
N SER A 24 4.79 8.50 6.17
CA SER A 24 3.98 9.00 5.07
C SER A 24 4.86 9.33 3.85
N LYS A 25 4.30 9.18 2.63
CA LYS A 25 5.01 9.23 1.34
C LYS A 25 5.90 8.04 1.03
N TYR A 26 5.83 6.98 1.83
CA TYR A 26 6.59 5.78 1.59
C TYR A 26 6.13 5.05 0.31
N ARG A 27 7.09 4.50 -0.45
CA ARG A 27 6.87 3.81 -1.71
C ARG A 27 7.23 2.33 -1.62
N LEU A 28 6.31 1.50 -2.07
CA LEU A 28 6.36 0.05 -1.92
C LEU A 28 5.82 -0.63 -3.19
N GLN A 29 6.02 -1.94 -3.33
CA GLN A 29 5.32 -2.72 -4.34
C GLN A 29 3.88 -2.96 -3.88
N ILE A 30 2.95 -2.88 -4.84
CA ILE A 30 1.54 -3.23 -4.69
C ILE A 30 1.23 -4.33 -5.71
N LYS A 31 0.54 -5.36 -5.24
CA LYS A 31 0.06 -6.48 -6.04
C LYS A 31 -1.45 -6.64 -5.83
N PHE A 32 -2.19 -6.71 -6.92
CA PHE A 32 -3.63 -6.99 -6.89
C PHE A 32 -3.87 -8.44 -7.32
N ASP A 33 -4.94 -9.06 -6.82
CA ASP A 33 -5.23 -10.48 -7.07
C ASP A 33 -5.60 -10.80 -8.53
N PHE A 34 -6.03 -9.79 -9.30
CA PHE A 34 -6.46 -9.98 -10.68
C PHE A 34 -5.29 -10.14 -11.68
N ASP A 35 -4.04 -9.95 -11.25
CA ASP A 35 -2.86 -10.04 -12.12
C ASP A 35 -1.58 -10.43 -11.36
N GLU A 36 -0.61 -10.98 -12.09
CA GLU A 36 0.74 -11.20 -11.55
C GLU A 36 1.59 -9.92 -11.59
N MET A 37 1.20 -8.94 -12.42
CA MET A 37 1.90 -7.67 -12.52
C MET A 37 1.87 -6.91 -11.19
N GLN A 38 3.07 -6.53 -10.72
CA GLN A 38 3.24 -5.63 -9.58
C GLN A 38 3.51 -4.20 -10.05
N THR A 39 3.17 -3.22 -9.21
CA THR A 39 3.44 -1.81 -9.48
C THR A 39 3.97 -1.10 -8.24
N SER A 40 4.68 0.01 -8.42
CA SER A 40 5.04 0.86 -7.28
C SER A 40 3.85 1.72 -6.87
N GLY A 41 3.58 1.80 -5.57
CA GLY A 41 2.58 2.68 -4.97
C GLY A 41 3.18 3.55 -3.87
N GLU A 42 2.89 4.85 -3.93
CA GLU A 42 3.17 5.80 -2.84
C GLU A 42 1.97 5.85 -1.89
N GLN A 43 2.25 5.75 -0.58
CA GLN A 43 1.23 5.76 0.47
C GLN A 43 1.32 7.09 1.24
N THR A 44 0.27 7.91 1.16
CA THR A 44 0.14 9.11 1.99
C THR A 44 -0.87 8.83 3.09
N PHE A 45 -0.39 8.70 4.32
CA PHE A 45 -1.25 8.43 5.47
C PHE A 45 -2.15 9.63 5.75
N ILE A 46 -3.39 9.32 6.15
CA ILE A 46 -4.41 10.29 6.53
C ILE A 46 -4.39 10.36 8.06
N ASP A 47 -4.39 11.58 8.60
CA ASP A 47 -4.43 11.91 10.04
C ASP A 47 -3.18 11.53 10.87
N LYS A 48 -2.14 10.94 10.26
CA LYS A 48 -0.84 10.68 10.91
C LYS A 48 0.31 10.66 9.92
N ASP A 49 1.53 10.86 10.41
CA ASP A 49 2.76 10.83 9.60
C ASP A 49 3.53 9.52 9.68
N THR A 50 3.21 8.68 10.68
CA THR A 50 3.97 7.47 11.00
C THR A 50 3.01 6.33 11.35
N VAL A 51 3.34 5.10 10.93
CA VAL A 51 2.56 3.89 11.21
C VAL A 51 3.49 2.82 11.76
N TYR A 52 3.15 2.25 12.91
CA TYR A 52 3.93 1.19 13.54
C TYR A 52 3.49 -0.20 13.04
N PRO A 53 4.38 -1.22 13.10
CA PRO A 53 4.00 -2.59 12.77
C PRO A 53 2.77 -3.05 13.56
N GLY A 54 1.80 -3.69 12.89
CA GLY A 54 0.53 -4.12 13.47
C GLY A 54 -0.59 -3.07 13.46
N GLU A 55 -0.28 -1.81 13.16
CA GLU A 55 -1.30 -0.76 13.11
C GLU A 55 -2.10 -0.77 11.80
N GLU A 56 -3.30 -0.20 11.90
CA GLU A 56 -4.13 0.16 10.77
C GLU A 56 -4.01 1.66 10.45
N VAL A 57 -4.16 2.02 9.18
CA VAL A 57 -4.18 3.43 8.72
C VAL A 57 -5.03 3.59 7.47
N LYS A 58 -5.78 4.69 7.35
CA LYS A 58 -6.31 5.11 6.05
C LYS A 58 -5.22 5.85 5.28
N ALA A 59 -5.00 5.48 4.03
CA ALA A 59 -3.98 6.09 3.19
C ALA A 59 -4.52 6.41 1.80
N ALA A 60 -4.11 7.56 1.27
CA ALA A 60 -4.26 7.89 -0.14
C ALA A 60 -3.11 7.24 -0.91
N ILE A 61 -3.45 6.41 -1.89
CA ILE A 61 -2.49 5.64 -2.70
C ILE A 61 -2.33 6.30 -4.06
N ARG A 62 -1.09 6.42 -4.52
CA ARG A 62 -0.75 6.82 -5.88
C ARG A 62 0.08 5.73 -6.57
N LEU A 63 -0.45 5.14 -7.63
CA LEU A 63 0.20 4.11 -8.42
C LEU A 63 1.14 4.73 -9.47
N ALA A 64 2.24 4.06 -9.76
CA ALA A 64 3.10 4.40 -10.90
C ALA A 64 2.49 3.96 -12.24
N GLY A 65 1.85 2.78 -12.27
CA GLY A 65 1.29 2.15 -13.48
C GLY A 65 -0.10 2.67 -13.91
N VAL A 66 -0.39 3.97 -13.77
CA VAL A 66 -1.75 4.53 -13.88
C VAL A 66 -2.52 4.08 -15.13
N ILE A 67 -1.87 4.03 -16.31
CA ILE A 67 -2.51 3.63 -17.57
C ILE A 67 -2.99 2.17 -17.52
N TYR A 68 -2.18 1.28 -16.96
CA TYR A 68 -2.46 -0.15 -16.92
C TYR A 68 -3.61 -0.51 -15.99
N PHE A 69 -3.75 0.23 -14.88
CA PHE A 69 -4.78 -0.01 -13.86
C PHE A 69 -6.07 0.77 -14.08
N ARG A 70 -6.13 1.64 -15.09
CA ARG A 70 -7.30 2.48 -15.37
C ARG A 70 -8.53 1.61 -15.66
N GLY A 71 -9.59 1.80 -14.88
CA GLY A 71 -10.85 1.05 -15.02
C GLY A 71 -10.81 -0.40 -14.53
N ARG A 72 -9.70 -0.84 -13.90
CA ARG A 72 -9.55 -2.20 -13.34
C ARG A 72 -9.72 -2.26 -11.83
N LEU A 73 -9.76 -1.12 -11.16
CA LEU A 73 -9.90 -1.01 -9.71
C LEU A 73 -11.36 -0.75 -9.35
N ALA A 74 -11.81 -1.36 -8.26
CA ALA A 74 -13.15 -1.19 -7.70
C ALA A 74 -13.08 -1.06 -6.17
N GLU A 75 -14.08 -0.43 -5.59
CA GLU A 75 -14.21 -0.35 -4.13
C GLU A 75 -14.33 -1.75 -3.51
N GLY A 76 -13.72 -1.94 -2.34
CA GLY A 76 -13.68 -3.23 -1.64
C GLY A 76 -12.66 -4.24 -2.18
N MET A 77 -11.93 -3.91 -3.24
CA MET A 77 -10.87 -4.76 -3.76
C MET A 77 -9.69 -4.84 -2.79
N LEU A 78 -9.19 -6.06 -2.59
CA LEU A 78 -8.02 -6.34 -1.77
C LEU A 78 -6.74 -6.24 -2.59
N PHE A 79 -5.64 -5.89 -1.93
CA PHE A 79 -4.31 -5.90 -2.50
C PHE A 79 -3.28 -6.16 -1.41
N GLU A 80 -2.14 -6.69 -1.82
CA GLU A 80 -0.97 -6.82 -0.98
C GLU A 80 -0.01 -5.66 -1.25
N PHE A 81 0.71 -5.23 -0.21
CA PHE A 81 1.81 -4.29 -0.34
C PHE A 81 3.01 -4.77 0.45
N GLY A 82 4.20 -4.52 -0.06
CA GLY A 82 5.43 -5.00 0.57
C GLY A 82 6.68 -4.40 -0.06
N GLU A 83 7.78 -4.51 0.69
CA GLU A 83 9.11 -4.32 0.12
C GLU A 83 9.40 -5.52 -0.78
N ALA A 84 9.94 -5.27 -1.98
CA ALA A 84 10.37 -6.34 -2.85
C ALA A 84 11.33 -7.27 -2.09
N PRO A 85 11.31 -8.59 -2.34
CA PRO A 85 12.37 -9.44 -1.84
C PRO A 85 13.72 -8.91 -2.33
N VAL A 86 14.67 -8.76 -1.40
CA VAL A 86 16.06 -8.40 -1.69
C VAL A 86 16.78 -9.59 -2.30
#